data_AF-A0A401TSN9-F1
#
_entry.id   AF-A0A401TSN9-F1
#
_cell.length_a   1.000
_cell.length_b   1.000
_cell.length_c   1.000
_cell.angle_alpha   90.00
_cell.angle_beta   90.00
_cell.angle_gamma   90.00
#
_symmetry.space_group_name_H-M   'P 1'
#
loop_
_entity.id
_entity.type
_entity.pdbx_description
1 polymer ?
#
loop_
_entity_poly.entity_id
_entity_poly.type
_entity_poly.pdbx_seq_one_letter_code
_entity_poly.pdbx_strand_id
1 'polypeptide(L)' 'SQRNCRSSHNPNEAFRFLVEERISCLASGKVKYTQRVDYIMQLPVPMEAAVNK' A
#
# COMPACT_ATOMS: atom_id res chain seq x y z
N SER A 1 -14.65 7.58 22.25
CA SER A 1 -13.88 6.64 23.08
C SER A 1 -14.35 5.22 22.80
N GLN A 2 -13.62 4.45 21.99
CA GLN A 2 -13.95 3.04 21.77
C GLN A 2 -13.51 2.25 23.00
N ARG A 3 -14.50 1.77 23.76
CA ARG A 3 -14.30 1.01 24.99
C ARG A 3 -13.97 -0.44 24.66
N ASN A 4 -12.86 -0.92 25.21
CA ASN A 4 -12.66 -2.26 25.77
C ASN A 4 -13.42 -3.43 25.11
N CYS A 5 -12.81 -4.01 24.08
CA CYS A 5 -12.72 -5.46 23.97
C CYS A 5 -11.27 -5.78 23.56
N ARG A 6 -10.43 -6.16 24.51
CA ARG A 6 -9.04 -6.57 24.25
C ARG A 6 -8.95 -7.91 23.50
N SER A 7 -10.08 -8.54 23.18
CA SER A 7 -10.24 -9.84 22.53
C SER A 7 -11.11 -9.81 21.26
N SER A 8 -11.64 -8.65 20.86
CA SER A 8 -12.38 -8.55 19.59
C SER A 8 -11.38 -8.41 18.46
N HIS A 9 -11.23 -9.46 17.64
CA HIS A 9 -10.51 -9.36 16.37
C HIS A 9 -11.12 -8.20 15.56
N ASN A 10 -10.31 -7.20 15.22
CA ASN A 10 -10.75 -6.14 14.33
C ASN A 10 -10.80 -6.72 12.92
N PRO A 11 -11.98 -6.89 12.29
CA PRO A 11 -12.07 -7.54 10.99
C PRO A 11 -11.28 -6.80 9.90
N ASN A 12 -10.99 -5.52 10.09
CA ASN A 12 -10.15 -4.75 9.17
C ASN A 12 -8.71 -5.26 9.10
N GLU A 13 -8.20 -5.92 10.16
CA GLU A 13 -6.85 -6.47 10.18
C GLU A 13 -6.65 -7.57 9.13
N ALA A 14 -7.72 -8.26 8.73
CA ALA A 14 -7.67 -9.31 7.71
C ALA A 14 -7.20 -8.81 6.33
N PHE A 15 -7.38 -7.52 6.03
CA PHE A 15 -6.96 -6.91 4.77
C PHE A 15 -5.79 -5.94 4.93
N ARG A 16 -5.31 -5.73 6.16
CA ARG A 16 -4.28 -4.74 6.46
C ARG A 16 -2.92 -5.19 5.92
N PHE A 17 -2.27 -4.34 5.15
CA PHE A 17 -0.87 -4.53 4.76
C PHE A 17 -0.05 -3.24 4.93
N LEU A 18 1.28 -3.38 4.93
CA LEU A 18 2.22 -2.27 4.90
C LEU A 18 2.75 -2.07 3.49
N VAL A 19 2.65 -0.86 2.98
CA VAL A 19 3.29 -0.42 1.74
C VAL A 19 4.61 0.25 2.10
N GLU A 20 5.70 -0.23 1.51
CA GLU A 20 6.98 0.46 1.51
C GLU A 20 7.11 1.31 0.24
N GLU A 21 7.30 2.61 0.42
CA GLU A 21 7.53 3.56 -0.65
C GLU A 21 9.01 3.93 -0.67
N ARG A 22 9.63 3.87 -1.85
CA ARG A 22 11.03 4.21 -2.08
C ARG A 22 11.15 5.33 -3.10
N ILE A 23 11.63 6.49 -2.67
CA ILE A 23 11.90 7.63 -3.55
C ILE A 23 13.41 7.75 -3.75
N SER A 24 13.84 7.72 -5.02
CA SER A 24 15.24 7.86 -5.42
C SER A 24 15.44 9.18 -6.16
N CYS A 25 16.34 10.03 -5.65
CA CYS A 25 16.78 11.22 -6.37
C CYS A 25 17.73 10.82 -7.49
N LEU A 26 17.35 11.04 -8.75
CA LEU A 26 18.14 10.64 -9.92
C LEU A 26 19.52 11.34 -9.98
N ALA A 27 19.59 12.63 -9.62
CA ALA A 27 20.81 13.42 -9.75
C ALA A 27 21.85 13.13 -8.64
N SER A 28 21.40 12.83 -7.42
CA SER A 28 22.29 12.63 -6.26
C SER A 28 22.40 11.19 -5.79
N GLY A 29 21.56 10.28 -6.30
CA GLY A 29 21.48 8.90 -5.84
C GLY A 29 20.89 8.71 -4.44
N LYS A 30 20.52 9.79 -3.74
CA LYS A 30 19.92 9.71 -2.39
C LYS A 30 18.57 9.00 -2.43
N VAL A 31 18.33 8.15 -1.45
CA VAL A 31 17.10 7.37 -1.32
C VAL A 31 16.39 7.73 -0.03
N LYS A 32 15.07 7.83 -0.07
CA LYS A 32 14.19 7.96 1.09
C LYS A 32 13.17 6.83 1.08
N TYR A 33 12.95 6.22 2.25
CA TYR A 33 11.92 5.21 2.47
C TYR A 33 10.81 5.79 3.35
N THR A 34 9.57 5.51 2.99
CA THR A 34 8.37 5.79 3.81
C THR A 34 7.50 4.54 3.89
N GLN A 35 6.71 4.42 4.95
CA GLN A 35 5.79 3.31 5.13
C GLN A 35 4.38 3.84 5.39
N ARG A 36 3.38 3.16 4.83
CA ARG A 36 1.96 3.44 5.10
C ARG A 36 1.16 2.14 5.23
N VAL A 37 0.09 2.21 6.00
CA VAL A 37 -0.88 1.11 6.08
C VAL A 37 -1.89 1.27 4.95
N ASP A 38 -2.22 0.18 4.28
CA ASP A 38 -3.27 0.14 3.27
C ASP A 38 -4.11 -1.14 3.42
N TYR A 39 -5.26 -1.17 2.77
CA TYR A 39 -6.23 -2.27 2.81
C TYR A 39 -6.67 -2.72 1.42
N ILE A 40 -6.38 -1.95 0.36
CA ILE A 40 -6.73 -2.28 -1.02
C ILE A 40 -5.53 -2.05 -1.92
N MET A 41 -5.15 -3.07 -2.71
CA MET A 41 -4.13 -2.92 -3.74
C MET A 41 -4.76 -2.48 -5.06
N GLN A 42 -4.39 -1.29 -5.54
CA GLN A 42 -4.81 -0.80 -6.85
C GLN A 42 -3.93 -1.43 -7.94
N LEU A 43 -4.54 -2.21 -8.84
CA LEU A 43 -3.85 -2.81 -9.98
C LEU A 43 -4.05 -1.92 -11.23
N PRO A 44 -2.99 -1.32 -11.80
CA PRO A 44 -3.10 -0.53 -13.02
C PRO A 44 -3.47 -1.41 -14.22
N VAL A 45 -4.28 -0.88 -15.13
CA VAL A 45 -4.66 -1.53 -16.39
C VAL A 45 -4.01 -0.76 -17.56
N PRO A 46 -2.86 -1.22 -18.09
CA PRO A 46 -2.15 -0.55 -19.18
C PRO A 46 -2.84 -0.84 -20.51
N MET A 47 -3.52 0.16 -21.06
CA MET A 47 -4.27 0.01 -22.31
C MET A 47 -3.37 -0.24 -23.52
N GLU A 48 -2.12 0.23 -23.47
CA GLU A 48 -1.10 0.01 -24.50
C GLU A 48 -0.72 -1.46 -24.66
N ALA A 49 -0.96 -2.28 -23.62
CA ALA A 49 -0.72 -3.72 -23.63
C ALA A 49 -1.92 -4.54 -24.14
N ALA A 50 -3.02 -3.89 -24.55
CA ALA A 50 -4.17 -4.58 -25.12
C ALA A 50 -3.78 -5.32 -26.42
N VAL A 51 -4.18 -6.59 -26.52
CA VAL A 51 -3.83 -7.46 -27.67
C VAL A 51 -4.88 -7.41 -28.79
N ASN A 52 -6.06 -6.87 -28.51
CA ASN A 52 -7.14 -6.67 -29.47
C ASN A 52 -7.01 -5.27 -30.08
N LYS A 53 -6.51 -5.20 -31.31
CA LYS A 53 -6.60 -4.02 -32.17
C LYS A 53 -7.76 -4.18 -33.15
#